data_AF-A0A4Q6E3K3-F1
#
_entry.id   AF-A0A4Q6E3K3-F1
#
_cell.length_a   1.000
_cell.length_b   1.000
_cell.length_c   1.000
_cell.angle_alpha   90.00
_cell.angle_beta   90.00
_cell.angle_gamma   90.00
#
_symmetry.space_group_name_H-M   'P 1'
#
loop_
_entity.id
_entity.type
_entity.pdbx_description
1 polymer ?
#
loop_
_entity_poly.entity_id
_entity_poly.type
_entity_poly.pdbx_seq_one_letter_code
_entity_poly.pdbx_strand_id
1 'polypeptide(L)'
;MAFVTLSVLLGSCFSRWIMTESELKEHYRDRLAKPLFHMVENDSLKLHYVTFGADTAQPVLFIHGAPGSWDGYLNMLDDSALQHQFHLISVD
;
A
#
# COMPACT_ATOMS: atom_id res chain seq x y z
N MET A 1 -6.48 15.12 -37.95
CA MET A 1 -5.53 14.16 -37.33
C MET A 1 -4.70 14.77 -36.20
N ALA A 2 -4.37 16.07 -36.21
CA ALA A 2 -3.59 16.71 -35.13
C ALA A 2 -4.30 16.83 -33.76
N PHE A 3 -5.64 16.89 -33.75
CA PHE A 3 -6.41 17.00 -32.50
C PHE A 3 -6.48 15.70 -31.70
N VAL A 4 -6.42 14.54 -32.36
CA VAL A 4 -6.50 13.22 -31.69
C VAL A 4 -5.17 12.87 -31.01
N THR A 5 -4.05 13.29 -31.58
CA THR A 5 -2.72 13.06 -31.01
C THR A 5 -2.45 13.86 -29.73
N LEU A 6 -3.08 15.02 -29.55
CA LEU A 6 -2.91 15.86 -28.36
C LEU A 6 -3.67 15.29 -27.13
N SER A 7 -4.81 14.64 -27.35
CA SER A 7 -5.63 14.05 -26.28
C SER A 7 -4.96 12.87 -25.59
N VAL A 8 -4.16 12.09 -26.33
CA VAL A 8 -3.48 10.89 -25.82
C VAL A 8 -2.34 11.24 -24.85
N LEU A 9 -1.71 12.40 -25.00
CA LEU A 9 -0.60 12.84 -24.15
C LEU A 9 -1.05 13.32 -22.76
N LEU A 10 -2.31 13.72 -22.60
CA LEU A 10 -2.87 14.25 -21.35
C LEU A 10 -3.50 13.17 -20.45
N GLY A 11 -3.65 11.93 -20.92
CA GLY A 11 -4.20 10.81 -20.13
C GLY A 11 -3.22 10.21 -19.11
N SER A 12 -1.96 10.64 -19.08
CA SER A 12 -0.89 10.03 -18.29
C SER A 12 -0.87 10.42 -16.79
N CYS A 13 -1.70 11.37 -16.37
CA CYS A 13 -1.73 11.88 -14.98
C CYS A 13 -2.21 10.88 -13.92
N PHE A 14 -2.72 9.70 -14.29
CA PHE A 14 -3.20 8.68 -13.34
C PHE A 14 -2.39 7.38 -13.33
N SER A 15 -1.19 7.38 -13.91
CA SER A 15 -0.49 6.12 -14.24
C SER A 15 0.27 5.46 -13.08
N ARG A 16 0.24 5.97 -11.84
CA ARG A 16 1.19 5.49 -10.82
C ARG A 16 0.73 5.61 -9.36
N TRP A 17 -0.31 4.85 -8.98
CA TRP A 17 -0.91 4.88 -7.63
C TRP A 17 -0.85 3.55 -6.86
N ILE A 18 -0.44 2.47 -7.51
CA ILE A 18 -0.38 1.11 -6.96
C ILE A 18 0.97 0.54 -7.39
N MET A 19 1.72 -0.03 -6.45
CA MET A 19 2.99 -0.68 -6.75
C MET A 19 2.76 -2.12 -7.21
N THR A 20 3.65 -2.60 -8.09
CA THR A 20 3.67 -4.01 -8.49
C THR A 20 4.35 -4.86 -7.41
N GLU A 21 4.02 -6.15 -7.37
CA GLU A 21 4.70 -7.14 -6.52
C GLU A 21 6.23 -7.13 -6.69
N SER A 22 6.73 -6.91 -7.91
CA SER A 22 8.17 -6.79 -8.17
C SER A 22 8.77 -5.55 -7.53
N GLU A 23 8.07 -4.41 -7.58
CA GLU A 23 8.53 -3.17 -6.95
C GLU A 23 8.50 -3.28 -5.42
N LEU A 24 7.45 -3.88 -4.86
CA LEU A 24 7.34 -4.15 -3.42
C LEU A 24 8.43 -5.11 -2.94
N LYS A 25 8.71 -6.17 -3.70
CA LYS A 25 9.78 -7.11 -3.38
C LYS A 25 11.16 -6.44 -3.38
N GLU A 26 11.42 -5.56 -4.34
CA GLU A 26 12.67 -4.80 -4.38
C GLU A 26 12.74 -3.79 -3.23
N HIS A 27 11.65 -3.07 -2.94
CA HIS A 27 11.56 -2.09 -1.85
C HIS A 27 11.87 -2.70 -0.47
N TYR A 28 11.42 -3.93 -0.23
CA TYR A 28 11.63 -4.66 1.03
C TYR A 28 12.80 -5.65 1.02
N ARG A 29 13.62 -5.70 -0.05
CA ARG A 29 14.70 -6.71 -0.19
C ARG A 29 15.65 -6.70 1.00
N ASP A 30 16.17 -5.52 1.32
CA ASP A 30 17.26 -5.31 2.30
C ASP A 30 16.76 -4.73 3.63
N ARG A 31 15.44 -4.60 3.81
CA ARG A 31 14.83 -4.08 5.04
C ARG A 31 14.64 -5.18 6.08
N LEU A 32 14.92 -4.86 7.35
CA LEU A 32 14.74 -5.78 8.48
C LEU A 32 13.26 -6.05 8.74
N ALA A 33 12.45 -4.98 8.82
CA ALA A 33 11.00 -5.08 8.94
C ALA A 33 10.38 -5.25 7.56
N LYS A 34 9.47 -6.23 7.43
CA LYS A 34 8.74 -6.55 6.20
C LYS A 34 7.25 -6.65 6.52
N PRO A 35 6.37 -6.35 5.55
CA PRO A 35 4.94 -6.46 5.75
C PRO A 35 4.56 -7.91 6.07
N LEU A 36 3.70 -8.09 7.07
CA LEU A 36 2.97 -9.35 7.26
C LEU A 36 1.65 -9.24 6.51
N PHE A 37 1.47 -10.11 5.52
CA PHE A 37 0.30 -10.13 4.64
C PHE A 37 -0.83 -10.95 5.24
N HIS A 38 -2.05 -10.44 5.13
CA HIS A 38 -3.24 -11.05 5.69
C HIS A 38 -4.42 -10.97 4.71
N MET A 39 -5.39 -11.86 4.93
CA MET A 39 -6.62 -11.93 4.15
C MET A 39 -7.79 -12.19 5.09
N VAL A 40 -8.77 -11.28 5.11
CA VAL A 40 -10.09 -11.58 5.68
C VAL A 40 -10.99 -12.06 4.55
N GLU A 41 -11.50 -13.28 4.66
CA GLU A 41 -12.37 -13.87 3.64
C GLU A 41 -13.64 -14.45 4.27
N ASN A 42 -14.80 -14.05 3.73
CA ASN A 42 -16.10 -14.64 4.00
C ASN A 42 -16.95 -14.62 2.71
N ASP A 43 -18.18 -15.13 2.76
CA ASP A 43 -19.06 -15.28 1.59
C ASP A 43 -19.32 -13.98 0.81
N SER A 44 -19.10 -12.81 1.42
CA SER A 44 -19.40 -11.49 0.84
C SER A 44 -18.19 -10.56 0.73
N LEU A 45 -17.04 -10.94 1.30
CA LEU A 45 -15.88 -10.05 1.43
C LEU A 45 -14.58 -10.83 1.27
N LYS A 46 -13.66 -10.23 0.52
CA LYS A 46 -12.24 -10.61 0.47
C LYS A 46 -11.41 -9.34 0.64
N LEU A 47 -10.92 -9.09 1.84
CA LEU A 47 -10.19 -7.87 2.21
C LEU A 47 -8.73 -8.17 2.52
N HIS A 48 -7.83 -7.68 1.67
CA HIS A 48 -6.39 -7.82 1.86
C HIS A 48 -5.89 -6.68 2.74
N TYR A 49 -4.93 -6.99 3.61
CA TYR A 49 -4.28 -5.99 4.42
C TYR A 49 -2.89 -6.45 4.85
N VAL A 50 -2.03 -5.49 5.16
CA VAL A 50 -0.71 -5.73 5.71
C VAL A 50 -0.59 -5.17 7.11
N THR A 51 0.32 -5.75 7.89
CA THR A 51 0.62 -5.25 9.24
C THR A 51 2.11 -5.10 9.51
N PHE A 52 2.42 -4.17 10.42
CA PHE A 52 3.73 -3.98 11.03
C PHE A 52 3.59 -3.74 12.53
N GLY A 53 4.69 -3.93 13.28
CA GLY A 53 4.70 -3.76 14.73
C GLY A 53 4.00 -4.90 15.47
N ALA A 54 4.06 -4.87 16.81
CA ALA A 54 3.42 -5.89 17.64
C ALA A 54 1.89 -5.76 17.61
N ASP A 55 1.16 -6.88 17.50
CA ASP A 55 -0.31 -6.94 17.49
C ASP A 55 -0.98 -6.52 18.82
N THR A 56 -0.17 -6.38 19.88
CA THR A 56 -0.59 -5.88 21.19
C THR A 56 -0.40 -4.36 21.37
N ALA A 57 0.25 -3.68 20.41
CA ALA A 57 0.43 -2.23 20.44
C ALA A 57 -0.85 -1.49 20.00
N GLN A 58 -0.91 -0.19 20.25
CA GLN A 58 -2.04 0.65 19.82
C GLN A 58 -2.20 0.58 18.29
N PRO A 59 -3.36 0.16 17.76
CA PRO A 59 -3.56 0.08 16.31
C PRO A 59 -3.67 1.45 15.66
N VAL A 60 -3.12 1.56 14.46
CA VAL A 60 -3.30 2.66 13.51
C VAL A 60 -3.73 2.06 12.16
N LEU A 61 -4.92 2.45 11.71
CA LEU A 61 -5.51 1.97 10.46
C LEU A 61 -5.32 2.99 9.34
N PHE A 62 -4.73 2.56 8.24
CA PHE A 62 -4.58 3.34 7.00
C PHE A 62 -5.57 2.85 5.96
N ILE A 63 -6.32 3.78 5.35
CA ILE A 63 -7.36 3.50 4.35
C ILE A 63 -7.09 4.38 3.14
N HIS A 64 -6.67 3.78 2.03
CA HIS A 64 -6.33 4.54 0.82
C HIS A 64 -7.57 5.12 0.12
N GLY A 65 -7.32 6.12 -0.72
CA GLY A 65 -8.31 6.63 -1.68
C GLY A 65 -8.27 5.86 -3.00
N ALA A 66 -9.18 6.19 -3.92
CA ALA A 66 -9.16 5.66 -5.28
C ALA A 66 -8.49 6.64 -6.25
N PRO A 67 -7.63 6.16 -7.18
CA PRO A 67 -7.00 4.83 -7.20
C PRO A 67 -5.89 4.72 -6.13
N GLY A 68 -5.73 3.54 -5.54
CA GLY A 68 -4.71 3.26 -4.51
C GLY A 68 -4.77 1.81 -4.03
N SER A 69 -3.79 1.44 -3.22
CA SER A 69 -3.64 0.15 -2.53
C SER A 69 -2.99 0.41 -1.17
N TRP A 70 -2.80 -0.64 -0.37
CA TRP A 70 -2.15 -0.59 0.94
C TRP A 70 -0.77 0.10 0.90
N ASP A 71 -0.07 0.03 -0.25
CA ASP A 71 1.26 0.60 -0.47
C ASP A 71 1.28 2.14 -0.62
N GLY A 72 0.11 2.79 -0.65
CA GLY A 72 0.04 4.26 -0.65
C GLY A 72 0.67 4.93 0.58
N TYR A 73 0.99 4.15 1.63
CA TYR A 73 1.50 4.61 2.91
C TYR A 73 2.93 4.14 3.23
N LEU A 74 3.72 3.65 2.26
CA LEU A 74 5.05 3.09 2.52
C LEU A 74 5.96 3.96 3.39
N ASN A 75 5.94 5.29 3.22
CA ASN A 75 6.75 6.19 4.05
C ASN A 75 6.43 6.07 5.55
N MET A 76 5.15 5.91 5.90
CA MET A 76 4.71 5.73 7.28
C MET A 76 4.87 4.28 7.73
N LEU A 77 4.59 3.33 6.84
CA LEU A 77 4.72 1.90 7.13
C LEU A 77 6.18 1.49 7.35
N ASP A 78 7.13 2.16 6.72
CA ASP A 78 8.58 1.90 6.84
C ASP A 78 9.24 2.62 8.01
N ASP A 79 8.54 3.57 8.66
CA ASP A 79 9.12 4.35 9.75
C ASP A 79 9.31 3.48 10.99
N SER A 80 10.56 3.28 11.41
CA SER A 80 10.90 2.41 12.52
C SER A 80 10.34 2.89 13.86
N ALA A 81 10.16 4.20 14.06
CA ALA A 81 9.59 4.73 15.28
C ALA A 81 8.09 4.39 15.35
N LEU A 82 7.38 4.54 14.22
CA LEU A 82 5.97 4.14 14.12
C LEU A 82 5.79 2.63 14.31
N GLN A 83 6.61 1.81 13.64
CA GLN A 83 6.58 0.34 13.80
C GLN A 83 6.87 -0.12 15.24
N HIS A 84 7.68 0.63 15.98
CA HIS A 84 8.02 0.30 17.38
C HIS A 84 6.91 0.71 18.36
N GLN A 85 6.16 1.77 18.06
CA GLN A 85 5.14 2.33 18.96
C GLN A 85 3.72 1.81 18.70
N PHE A 86 3.42 1.44 17.47
CA PHE A 86 2.06 1.16 17.01
C PHE A 86 1.95 -0.17 16.25
N HIS A 87 0.75 -0.72 16.25
CA HIS A 87 0.38 -1.79 15.32
C HIS A 87 -0.18 -1.15 14.05
N LEU A 88 0.65 -1.08 13.01
CA LEU A 88 0.28 -0.43 11.75
C LEU A 88 -0.51 -1.43 10.90
N ILE A 89 -1.69 -1.02 10.41
CA ILE A 89 -2.57 -1.84 9.58
C ILE A 89 -2.92 -1.03 8.32
N SER A 90 -2.55 -1.52 7.14
CA SER A 90 -2.91 -0.88 5.86
C SER A 90 -3.73 -1.83 5.02
N VAL A 91 -4.94 -1.42 4.63
CA VAL A 91 -5.91 -2.24 3.88
C VAL A 91 -5.89 -1.90 2.39
N ASP A 92 -6.30 -2.87 1.56
CA ASP A 92 -6.70 -2.67 0.14
C ASP A 92 -8.20 -2.37 -0.03
#